data_AF-A0A9W8PR92-F1
#
_entry.id   AF-A0A9W8PR92-F1
#
_cell.length_a   1.000
_cell.length_b   1.000
_cell.length_c   1.000
_cell.angle_alpha   90.00
_cell.angle_beta   90.00
_cell.angle_gamma   90.00
#
_symmetry.space_group_name_H-M   'P 1'
#
loop_
_entity.id
_entity.type
_entity.pdbx_description
1 polymer ?
#
loop_
_entity_poly.entity_id
_entity_poly.type
_entity_poly.pdbx_seq_one_letter_code
_entity_poly.pdbx_strand_id
1 'polypeptide(L)'
;MNEPSQESTSGQSQTPIFHPRDREKRERFIRDTLSCERQWFPDEWERAQFNARQMVAAMLNSQGRLWVSGSFFDFIVDGVAWEEYIRFLGLDESSGLSWPWLGDEIGPFEGNHSETYKAWLEARGHQATTSQDPNDSGEQSRSQSETTTSPDAQSQGMETRFQAMEARLVQAEARVEQKAIDIRLLRQQDSKKGVEIRSLKDRVAQLENAQQTASAM
;
A
#
# COMPACT_ATOMS: atom_id res chain seq x y z
N MET A 1 -35.22 5.71 36.66
CA MET A 1 -34.44 6.58 35.76
C MET A 1 -33.00 6.45 36.19
N ASN A 2 -32.18 5.76 35.39
CA ASN A 2 -30.72 5.79 35.49
C ASN A 2 -30.20 5.59 34.06
N GLU A 3 -29.39 6.56 33.63
CA GLU A 3 -28.78 6.65 32.31
C GLU A 3 -27.89 5.43 32.03
N PRO A 4 -27.87 4.89 30.80
CA PRO A 4 -26.80 4.01 30.39
C PRO A 4 -25.55 4.85 30.09
N SER A 5 -24.52 4.60 30.90
CA SER A 5 -23.16 5.09 30.74
C SER A 5 -22.68 4.96 29.29
N GLN A 6 -22.26 6.07 28.70
CA GLN A 6 -21.47 6.06 27.48
C GLN A 6 -20.08 5.49 27.79
N GLU A 7 -19.89 4.20 27.51
CA GLU A 7 -18.56 3.62 27.37
C GLU A 7 -17.87 4.29 26.17
N SER A 8 -16.94 5.16 26.49
CA SER A 8 -15.95 5.68 25.55
C SER A 8 -15.08 4.50 25.11
N THR A 9 -15.38 3.94 23.94
CA THR A 9 -14.57 2.88 23.32
C THR A 9 -13.32 3.52 22.73
N SER A 10 -12.27 3.54 23.54
CA SER A 10 -10.91 3.88 23.14
C SER A 10 -10.36 2.84 22.14
N GLY A 11 -10.06 3.30 20.91
CA GLY A 11 -8.80 2.94 20.22
C GLY A 11 -8.68 1.58 19.53
N GLN A 12 -9.75 0.99 19.00
CA GLN A 12 -9.61 -0.09 18.01
C GLN A 12 -10.09 0.41 16.65
N SER A 13 -9.17 0.48 15.69
CA SER A 13 -9.46 0.69 14.27
C SER A 13 -10.51 -0.34 13.86
N GLN A 14 -11.76 0.10 13.71
CA GLN A 14 -12.87 -0.79 13.41
C GLN A 14 -12.60 -1.44 12.05
N THR A 15 -12.32 -2.74 12.05
CA THR A 15 -12.28 -3.50 10.81
C THR A 15 -13.65 -3.41 10.14
N PRO A 16 -13.73 -2.97 8.88
CA PRO A 16 -15.00 -2.80 8.19
C PRO A 16 -15.77 -4.12 8.13
N ILE A 17 -17.06 -4.11 8.52
CA ILE A 17 -17.94 -5.29 8.48
C ILE A 17 -18.49 -5.62 7.08
N PHE A 18 -17.89 -5.07 6.03
CA PHE A 18 -18.34 -5.27 4.65
C PHE A 18 -17.21 -5.76 3.75
N HIS A 19 -17.59 -6.43 2.67
CA HIS A 19 -16.63 -7.02 1.73
C HIS A 19 -15.84 -5.92 1.00
N PRO A 20 -14.49 -6.00 0.92
CA PRO A 20 -13.66 -5.04 0.20
C PRO A 20 -13.93 -4.92 -1.30
N ARG A 21 -14.82 -5.71 -1.91
CA ARG A 21 -15.20 -5.55 -3.32
C ARG A 21 -16.22 -4.43 -3.53
N ASP A 22 -17.00 -4.12 -2.49
CA ASP A 22 -18.05 -3.12 -2.55
C ASP A 22 -17.44 -1.72 -2.54
N ARG A 23 -17.22 -1.18 -3.75
CA ARG A 23 -16.56 0.11 -3.93
C ARG A 23 -17.29 1.25 -3.24
N GLU A 24 -18.61 1.29 -3.34
CA GLU A 24 -19.39 2.36 -2.70
C GLU A 24 -19.23 2.34 -1.18
N LYS A 25 -19.26 1.15 -0.58
CA LYS A 25 -19.01 1.02 0.86
C LYS A 25 -17.57 1.36 1.23
N ARG A 26 -16.58 0.98 0.41
CA ARG A 26 -15.17 1.38 0.63
C ARG A 26 -15.01 2.89 0.60
N GLU A 27 -15.48 3.55 -0.45
CA GLU A 27 -15.39 5.00 -0.60
C GLU A 27 -16.07 5.74 0.56
N ARG A 28 -17.23 5.23 1.01
CA ARG A 28 -17.92 5.77 2.18
C ARG A 28 -17.11 5.58 3.45
N PHE A 29 -16.59 4.38 3.70
CA PHE A 29 -15.75 4.11 4.87
C PHE A 29 -14.53 5.04 4.90
N ILE A 30 -13.82 5.16 3.78
CA ILE A 30 -12.64 6.02 3.68
C ILE A 30 -12.99 7.46 4.04
N ARG A 31 -14.06 7.99 3.45
CA ARG A 31 -14.53 9.35 3.72
C ARG A 31 -14.92 9.52 5.18
N ASP A 32 -15.68 8.60 5.73
CA ASP A 32 -16.20 8.68 7.10
C ASP A 32 -15.05 8.60 8.12
N THR A 33 -14.10 7.67 7.94
CA THR A 33 -12.93 7.55 8.80
C THR A 33 -12.09 8.82 8.79
N LEU A 34 -11.73 9.32 7.61
CA LEU A 34 -10.91 10.53 7.49
C LEU A 34 -11.66 11.80 7.92
N SER A 35 -12.99 11.83 7.79
CA SER A 35 -13.82 12.94 8.27
C SER A 35 -13.91 12.97 9.79
N CYS A 36 -14.07 11.80 10.44
CA CYS A 36 -14.07 11.67 11.90
C CYS A 36 -12.77 12.19 12.52
N GLU A 37 -11.64 11.91 11.86
CA GLU A 37 -10.31 12.41 12.26
C GLU A 37 -10.07 13.89 11.90
N ARG A 38 -11.07 14.59 11.35
CA ARG A 38 -10.99 15.99 10.85
C ARG A 38 -9.90 16.20 9.81
N GLN A 39 -9.64 15.18 9.02
CA GLN A 39 -8.53 15.09 8.07
C GLN A 39 -9.00 14.94 6.63
N TRP A 40 -10.30 15.14 6.36
CA TRP A 40 -10.86 15.00 5.03
C TRP A 40 -10.73 16.29 4.20
N PHE A 41 -9.92 16.22 3.15
CA PHE A 41 -9.69 17.26 2.15
C PHE A 41 -9.98 16.65 0.77
N PRO A 42 -11.15 16.94 0.18
CA PRO A 42 -11.59 16.30 -1.07
C PRO A 42 -10.58 16.41 -2.22
N ASP A 43 -10.00 17.60 -2.41
CA ASP A 43 -9.07 17.87 -3.52
C ASP A 43 -7.76 17.08 -3.36
N GLU A 44 -7.29 16.92 -2.13
CA GLU A 44 -6.08 16.17 -1.80
C GLU A 44 -6.31 14.66 -1.95
N TRP A 45 -7.52 14.19 -1.60
CA TRP A 45 -7.93 12.81 -1.84
C TRP A 45 -8.01 12.51 -3.34
N GLU A 46 -8.61 13.40 -4.12
CA GLU A 46 -8.69 13.26 -5.57
C GLU A 46 -7.30 13.23 -6.22
N ARG A 47 -6.37 14.08 -5.75
CA ARG A 47 -4.98 14.05 -6.20
C ARG A 47 -4.29 12.74 -5.85
N ALA A 48 -4.49 12.22 -4.64
CA ALA A 48 -3.95 10.93 -4.22
C ALA A 48 -4.50 9.78 -5.08
N GLN A 49 -5.81 9.77 -5.35
CA GLN A 49 -6.48 8.83 -6.24
C GLN A 49 -5.94 8.86 -7.66
N PHE A 50 -5.77 10.05 -8.23
CA PHE A 50 -5.21 10.21 -9.57
C PHE A 50 -3.79 9.62 -9.65
N ASN A 51 -2.92 9.96 -8.69
CA ASN A 51 -1.56 9.43 -8.63
C ASN A 51 -1.54 7.91 -8.45
N ALA A 52 -2.39 7.40 -7.56
CA ALA A 52 -2.52 5.97 -7.31
C ALA A 52 -2.93 5.20 -8.57
N ARG A 53 -3.87 5.70 -9.38
CA ARG A 53 -4.25 5.07 -10.67
C ARG A 53 -3.05 4.91 -11.60
N GLN A 54 -2.23 5.94 -11.71
CA GLN A 54 -1.05 5.91 -12.57
C GLN A 54 0.01 4.92 -12.05
N MET A 55 0.24 4.90 -10.74
CA MET A 55 1.19 4.00 -10.09
C MET A 55 0.75 2.54 -10.21
N VAL A 56 -0.51 2.25 -9.88
CA VAL A 56 -1.09 0.91 -9.94
C VAL A 56 -1.08 0.39 -11.38
N ALA A 57 -1.45 1.21 -12.36
CA ALA A 57 -1.38 0.81 -13.76
C ALA A 57 0.06 0.49 -14.19
N ALA A 58 1.03 1.33 -13.84
CA ALA A 58 2.44 1.06 -14.14
C ALA A 58 2.95 -0.23 -13.48
N MET A 59 2.60 -0.45 -12.21
CA MET A 59 2.97 -1.65 -11.45
C MET A 59 2.35 -2.92 -12.05
N LEU A 60 1.08 -2.90 -12.41
CA LEU A 60 0.42 -4.07 -13.00
C LEU A 60 1.00 -4.39 -14.38
N ASN A 61 1.35 -3.37 -15.17
CA ASN A 61 1.98 -3.55 -16.46
C ASN A 61 3.41 -4.12 -16.33
N SER A 62 4.20 -3.65 -15.36
CA SER A 62 5.55 -4.19 -15.12
C SER A 62 5.54 -5.64 -14.63
N GLN A 63 4.44 -6.08 -14.00
CA GLN A 63 4.15 -7.48 -13.70
C GLN A 63 3.68 -8.30 -14.91
N GLY A 64 3.61 -7.71 -16.10
CA GLY A 64 3.17 -8.36 -17.33
C GLY A 64 1.65 -8.59 -17.41
N ARG A 65 0.85 -7.90 -16.58
CA ARG A 65 -0.61 -8.05 -16.62
C ARG A 65 -1.20 -7.27 -17.78
N LEU A 66 -1.70 -7.97 -18.79
CA LEU A 66 -2.41 -7.37 -19.93
C LEU A 66 -3.90 -7.15 -19.66
N TRP A 67 -4.41 -7.74 -18.59
CA TRP A 67 -5.80 -7.67 -18.17
C TRP A 67 -5.90 -7.68 -16.64
N VAL A 68 -6.79 -6.84 -16.11
CA VAL A 68 -7.19 -6.82 -14.69
C VAL A 68 -8.67 -6.48 -14.57
N SER A 69 -9.36 -7.07 -13.61
CA SER A 69 -10.75 -6.71 -13.34
C SER A 69 -10.87 -5.32 -12.74
N GLY A 70 -11.98 -4.64 -13.03
CA GLY A 70 -12.29 -3.30 -12.51
C GLY A 70 -12.30 -3.24 -10.98
N SER A 71 -12.93 -4.22 -10.34
CA SER A 71 -12.99 -4.32 -8.88
C SER A 71 -11.60 -4.48 -8.24
N PHE A 72 -10.69 -5.19 -8.90
CA PHE A 72 -9.30 -5.35 -8.45
C PHE A 72 -8.50 -4.08 -8.59
N PHE A 73 -8.61 -3.48 -9.77
CA PHE A 73 -7.94 -2.23 -10.03
C PHE A 73 -8.36 -1.15 -9.04
N ASP A 74 -9.68 -0.94 -8.87
CA ASP A 74 -10.22 0.06 -7.95
C ASP A 74 -9.82 -0.22 -6.50
N PHE A 75 -9.82 -1.49 -6.06
CA PHE A 75 -9.40 -1.85 -4.70
C PHE A 75 -7.94 -1.48 -4.43
N ILE A 76 -7.01 -1.82 -5.34
CA ILE A 76 -5.60 -1.50 -5.17
C ILE A 76 -5.39 0.02 -5.24
N VAL A 77 -6.07 0.70 -6.15
CA VAL A 77 -6.03 2.16 -6.25
C VAL A 77 -6.47 2.81 -4.94
N ASP A 78 -7.57 2.37 -4.33
CA ASP A 78 -8.04 2.90 -3.05
C ASP A 78 -7.00 2.71 -1.93
N GLY A 79 -6.36 1.53 -1.87
CA GLY A 79 -5.32 1.24 -0.87
C GLY A 79 -4.07 2.10 -1.05
N VAL A 80 -3.58 2.26 -2.29
CA VAL A 80 -2.43 3.12 -2.58
C VAL A 80 -2.77 4.60 -2.32
N ALA A 81 -3.98 5.04 -2.70
CA ALA A 81 -4.45 6.40 -2.45
C ALA A 81 -4.55 6.69 -0.94
N TRP A 82 -5.02 5.72 -0.15
CA TRP A 82 -5.07 5.80 1.30
C TRP A 82 -3.69 6.07 1.90
N GLU A 83 -2.68 5.27 1.53
CA GLU A 83 -1.32 5.43 2.03
C GLU A 83 -0.68 6.76 1.62
N GLU A 84 -0.84 7.17 0.35
CA GLU A 84 -0.35 8.46 -0.14
C GLU A 84 -1.00 9.63 0.60
N TYR A 85 -2.31 9.52 0.86
CA TYR A 85 -3.08 10.56 1.55
C TYR A 85 -2.66 10.70 3.02
N ILE A 86 -2.53 9.59 3.75
CA ILE A 86 -2.05 9.59 5.14
C ILE A 86 -0.63 10.16 5.23
N ARG A 87 0.24 9.79 4.30
CA ARG A 87 1.60 10.32 4.22
C ARG A 87 1.61 11.82 3.96
N PHE A 88 0.74 12.31 3.08
CA PHE A 88 0.57 13.74 2.82
C PHE A 88 0.16 14.51 4.08
N LEU A 89 -0.71 13.93 4.90
CA LEU A 89 -1.12 14.52 6.18
C LEU A 89 -0.04 14.46 7.26
N GLY A 90 1.10 13.83 7.00
CA GLY A 90 2.19 13.68 7.96
C GLY A 90 1.84 12.75 9.13
N LEU A 91 0.86 11.88 8.94
CA LEU A 91 0.43 10.91 9.94
C LEU A 91 1.34 9.69 9.85
N ASP A 92 1.85 9.26 10.99
CA ASP A 92 2.70 8.09 11.08
C ASP A 92 1.90 6.83 11.40
N GLU A 93 2.59 5.69 11.48
CA GLU A 93 1.98 4.40 11.84
C GLU A 93 1.35 4.43 13.25
N SER A 94 1.71 5.39 14.10
CA SER A 94 1.15 5.54 15.45
C SER A 94 -0.25 6.17 15.46
N SER A 95 -0.69 6.74 14.33
CA SER A 95 -2.05 7.27 14.14
C SER A 95 -3.14 6.19 14.19
N GLY A 96 -2.78 4.91 14.07
CA GLY A 96 -3.74 3.81 14.03
C GLY A 96 -4.55 3.74 12.72
N LEU A 97 -4.25 4.60 11.75
CA LEU A 97 -4.91 4.68 10.45
C LEU A 97 -4.23 3.75 9.43
N SER A 98 -4.24 2.45 9.71
CA SER A 98 -3.81 1.45 8.73
C SER A 98 -4.92 1.15 7.74
N TRP A 99 -4.54 0.84 6.48
CA TRP A 99 -5.49 0.27 5.51
C TRP A 99 -6.09 -1.02 6.10
N PRO A 100 -7.42 -1.12 6.24
CA PRO A 100 -8.01 -2.14 7.10
C PRO A 100 -8.19 -3.50 6.43
N TRP A 101 -7.92 -3.60 5.12
CA TRP A 101 -8.03 -4.84 4.36
C TRP A 101 -6.64 -5.39 4.06
N LEU A 102 -6.35 -6.59 4.58
CA LEU A 102 -5.10 -7.30 4.32
C LEU A 102 -5.15 -7.99 2.95
N GLY A 103 -4.03 -7.94 2.21
CA GLY A 103 -3.95 -8.37 0.81
C GLY A 103 -4.31 -9.84 0.53
N ASP A 104 -4.28 -10.70 1.56
CA ASP A 104 -4.50 -12.14 1.42
C ASP A 104 -5.98 -12.53 1.26
N GLU A 105 -6.93 -11.64 1.58
CA GLU A 105 -8.38 -11.91 1.45
C GLU A 105 -8.91 -11.70 0.02
N ILE A 106 -8.03 -11.33 -0.90
CA ILE A 106 -8.38 -10.76 -2.20
C ILE A 106 -7.70 -11.57 -3.30
N GLY A 107 -8.28 -12.73 -3.61
CA GLY A 107 -7.96 -13.47 -4.84
C GLY A 107 -8.24 -12.63 -6.10
N PRO A 108 -7.86 -13.11 -7.30
CA PRO A 108 -8.16 -12.42 -8.55
C PRO A 108 -9.66 -12.19 -8.62
N PHE A 109 -10.10 -10.93 -8.53
CA PHE A 109 -11.51 -10.65 -8.48
C PHE A 109 -12.11 -10.92 -9.86
N GLU A 110 -13.22 -11.66 -9.89
CA GLU A 110 -14.06 -11.80 -11.07
C GLU A 110 -14.71 -10.44 -11.40
N GLY A 111 -14.86 -10.16 -12.68
CA GLY A 111 -15.51 -8.94 -13.17
C GLY A 111 -14.99 -8.49 -14.52
N ASN A 112 -15.64 -7.47 -15.06
CA ASN A 112 -15.25 -6.85 -16.33
C ASN A 112 -13.85 -6.22 -16.24
N HIS A 113 -13.20 -6.06 -17.39
CA HIS A 113 -11.93 -5.34 -17.50
C HIS A 113 -12.06 -3.93 -16.88
N SER A 114 -11.07 -3.50 -16.10
CA SER A 114 -10.92 -2.10 -15.72
C SER A 114 -10.77 -1.22 -16.95
N GLU A 115 -11.80 -0.42 -17.29
CA GLU A 115 -11.74 0.55 -18.39
C GLU A 115 -10.62 1.59 -18.17
N THR A 116 -10.35 1.96 -16.92
CA THR A 116 -9.24 2.88 -16.57
C THR A 116 -7.89 2.26 -16.91
N TYR A 117 -7.67 0.99 -16.56
CA TYR A 117 -6.42 0.29 -16.86
C TYR A 117 -6.26 0.04 -18.36
N LYS A 118 -7.34 -0.37 -19.01
CA LYS A 118 -7.41 -0.55 -20.46
C LYS A 118 -7.04 0.73 -21.20
N ALA A 119 -7.68 1.86 -20.87
CA ALA A 119 -7.36 3.15 -21.46
C ALA A 119 -5.91 3.57 -21.21
N TRP A 120 -5.37 3.27 -20.02
CA TRP A 120 -3.97 3.52 -19.71
C TRP A 120 -3.00 2.69 -20.57
N LEU A 121 -3.31 1.41 -20.81
CA LEU A 121 -2.52 0.54 -21.69
C LEU A 121 -2.56 1.04 -23.14
N GLU A 122 -3.76 1.34 -23.64
CA GLU A 122 -3.97 1.82 -25.01
C GLU A 122 -3.26 3.15 -25.26
N ALA A 123 -3.31 4.09 -24.31
CA ALA A 123 -2.60 5.37 -24.38
C ALA A 123 -1.06 5.22 -24.47
N ARG A 124 -0.52 4.06 -24.06
CA ARG A 124 0.91 3.72 -24.12
C ARG A 124 1.26 2.76 -25.25
N GLY A 125 0.33 2.51 -26.16
CA GLY A 125 0.55 1.62 -27.31
C GLY A 125 0.56 0.14 -26.96
N HIS A 126 0.10 -0.24 -25.77
CA HIS A 126 -0.09 -1.64 -25.41
C HIS A 126 -1.48 -2.12 -25.85
N GLN A 127 -1.55 -3.34 -26.41
CA GLN A 127 -2.84 -3.97 -26.65
C GLN A 127 -3.42 -4.46 -25.31
N ALA A 128 -4.50 -3.84 -24.88
CA ALA A 128 -5.29 -4.34 -23.77
C ALA A 128 -6.12 -5.52 -24.27
N THR A 129 -5.85 -6.73 -23.76
CA THR A 129 -6.68 -7.89 -24.09
C THR A 129 -8.06 -7.71 -23.45
N THR A 130 -9.13 -7.78 -24.25
CA THR A 130 -10.49 -7.93 -23.73
C THR A 130 -10.67 -9.38 -23.28
N SER A 131 -10.95 -9.58 -22.00
CA SER A 131 -11.38 -10.82 -21.33
C SER A 131 -11.14 -12.10 -22.13
N GLN A 132 -10.05 -12.83 -21.86
CA GLN A 132 -9.96 -14.22 -22.27
C GLN A 132 -10.97 -15.02 -21.45
N ASP A 133 -12.09 -15.39 -22.08
CA ASP A 133 -12.83 -16.59 -21.69
C ASP A 133 -11.79 -17.74 -21.62
N PRO A 134 -11.74 -18.56 -20.56
CA PRO A 134 -10.67 -19.55 -20.36
C PRO A 134 -10.67 -20.71 -21.39
N ASN A 135 -11.35 -20.57 -22.52
CA ASN A 135 -11.54 -21.62 -23.50
C ASN A 135 -11.06 -21.33 -24.92
N ASP A 136 -10.36 -20.21 -25.17
CA ASP A 136 -9.88 -19.91 -26.53
C ASP A 136 -8.34 -19.97 -26.62
N SER A 137 -7.87 -21.21 -26.80
CA SER A 137 -6.56 -21.50 -27.36
C SER A 137 -6.67 -21.40 -28.88
N GLY A 138 -6.49 -20.20 -29.45
CA GLY A 138 -6.73 -20.02 -30.88
C GLY A 138 -6.11 -18.74 -31.46
N GLU A 139 -4.89 -18.90 -31.96
CA GLU A 139 -4.35 -18.23 -33.15
C GLU A 139 -4.17 -16.70 -33.22
N GLN A 140 -2.94 -16.35 -33.60
CA GLN A 140 -2.50 -15.03 -34.05
C GLN A 140 -3.41 -14.46 -35.15
N SER A 141 -3.61 -13.14 -35.17
CA SER A 141 -3.55 -12.39 -36.43
C SER A 141 -3.15 -10.93 -36.26
N ARG A 142 -2.13 -10.59 -37.03
CA ARG A 142 -1.51 -9.31 -37.29
C ARG A 142 -2.44 -8.48 -38.19
N SER A 143 -2.63 -7.20 -37.92
CA SER A 143 -2.85 -6.18 -38.95
C SER A 143 -2.61 -4.78 -38.40
N GLN A 144 -1.71 -4.08 -39.10
CA GLN A 144 -1.41 -2.66 -38.99
C GLN A 144 -2.57 -1.82 -39.54
N SER A 145 -2.73 -0.59 -39.07
CA SER A 145 -2.95 0.58 -39.94
C SER A 145 -2.75 1.89 -39.17
N GLU A 146 -2.05 2.80 -39.84
CA GLU A 146 -1.60 4.12 -39.42
C GLU A 146 -2.75 5.14 -39.34
N THR A 147 -2.63 6.15 -38.47
CA THR A 147 -3.04 7.53 -38.80
C THR A 147 -2.17 8.50 -38.01
N THR A 148 -1.54 9.42 -38.74
CA THR A 148 -0.63 10.46 -38.28
C THR A 148 -1.38 11.68 -37.73
N THR A 149 -0.97 12.18 -36.57
CA THR A 149 -1.06 13.61 -36.18
C THR A 149 0.07 13.90 -35.17
N SER A 150 0.98 14.81 -35.50
CA SER A 150 2.16 15.16 -34.67
C SER A 150 1.78 15.74 -33.29
N PRO A 151 2.39 15.26 -32.18
CA PRO A 151 2.34 15.90 -30.86
C PRO A 151 3.75 16.19 -30.28
N ASP A 152 4.69 16.68 -31.08
CA ASP A 152 6.11 16.69 -30.67
C ASP A 152 6.47 17.71 -29.56
N ALA A 153 5.61 18.69 -29.26
CA ALA A 153 5.89 19.69 -28.22
C ALA A 153 5.33 19.33 -26.82
N GLN A 154 4.31 18.48 -26.71
CA GLN A 154 3.77 18.02 -25.42
C GLN A 154 4.42 16.72 -24.93
N SER A 155 4.91 15.87 -25.85
CA SER A 155 5.52 14.58 -25.52
C SER A 155 6.82 14.74 -24.71
N GLN A 156 7.71 15.67 -25.09
CA GLN A 156 8.99 15.89 -24.41
C GLN A 156 8.84 16.38 -22.96
N GLY A 157 7.82 17.18 -22.67
CA GLY A 157 7.53 17.65 -21.31
C GLY A 157 7.03 16.53 -20.38
N MET A 158 6.31 15.54 -20.92
CA MET A 158 5.87 14.37 -20.16
C MET A 158 7.00 13.34 -20.00
N GLU A 159 7.81 13.12 -21.03
CA GLU A 159 8.99 12.24 -21.00
C GLU A 159 9.98 12.66 -19.91
N THR A 160 10.28 13.97 -19.82
CA THR A 160 11.21 14.51 -18.82
C THR A 160 10.64 14.38 -17.40
N ARG A 161 9.33 14.55 -17.24
CA ARG A 161 8.63 14.36 -15.95
C ARG A 161 8.57 12.88 -15.56
N PHE A 162 8.42 11.98 -16.53
CA PHE A 162 8.40 10.54 -16.34
C PHE A 162 9.77 10.02 -15.90
N GLN A 163 10.84 10.43 -16.58
CA GLN A 163 12.22 10.10 -16.18
C GLN A 163 12.57 10.64 -14.79
N ALA A 164 12.14 11.86 -14.45
CA ALA A 164 12.34 12.43 -13.12
C ALA A 164 11.53 11.69 -12.03
N MET A 165 10.37 11.15 -12.38
CA MET A 165 9.52 10.38 -11.46
C MET A 165 10.06 8.96 -11.27
N GLU A 166 10.52 8.31 -12.33
CA GLU A 166 11.20 7.01 -12.29
C GLU A 166 12.48 7.09 -11.46
N ALA A 167 13.30 8.13 -11.65
CA ALA A 167 14.47 8.38 -10.82
C ALA A 167 14.10 8.59 -9.33
N ARG A 168 12.97 9.27 -9.05
CA ARG A 168 12.46 9.44 -7.68
C ARG A 168 11.95 8.14 -7.09
N LEU A 169 11.35 7.27 -7.89
CA LEU A 169 10.82 5.98 -7.46
C LEU A 169 11.97 5.02 -7.12
N VAL A 170 12.97 4.93 -8.00
CA VAL A 170 14.21 4.18 -7.74
C VAL A 170 14.93 4.70 -6.49
N GLN A 171 14.96 6.02 -6.30
CA GLN A 171 15.53 6.62 -5.08
C GLN A 171 14.69 6.33 -3.83
N ALA A 172 13.37 6.25 -3.95
CA ALA A 172 12.47 5.88 -2.86
C ALA A 172 12.65 4.41 -2.47
N GLU A 173 12.70 3.50 -3.45
CA GLU A 173 13.00 2.08 -3.26
C GLU A 173 14.35 1.88 -2.55
N ALA A 174 15.40 2.56 -3.02
CA ALA A 174 16.70 2.51 -2.36
C ALA A 174 16.67 3.03 -0.91
N ARG A 175 15.86 4.06 -0.61
CA ARG A 175 15.67 4.54 0.78
C ARG A 175 14.89 3.55 1.64
N VAL A 176 13.91 2.86 1.08
CA VAL A 176 13.16 1.81 1.79
C VAL A 176 14.06 0.63 2.09
N GLU A 177 14.85 0.19 1.12
CA GLU A 177 15.80 -0.91 1.30
C GLU A 177 16.86 -0.56 2.35
N GLN A 178 17.40 0.66 2.30
CA GLN A 178 18.34 1.14 3.32
C GLN A 178 17.71 1.15 4.72
N LYS A 179 16.46 1.63 4.85
CA LYS A 179 15.74 1.59 6.13
C LYS A 179 15.50 0.17 6.64
N ALA A 180 15.20 -0.77 5.74
CA ALA A 180 15.04 -2.18 6.10
C ALA A 180 16.34 -2.79 6.63
N ILE A 181 17.49 -2.42 6.04
CA ILE A 181 18.83 -2.79 6.53
C ILE A 181 19.08 -2.20 7.92
N ASP A 182 18.77 -0.92 8.13
CA ASP A 182 18.97 -0.25 9.42
C ASP A 182 18.10 -0.88 10.53
N ILE A 183 16.83 -1.18 10.24
CA ILE A 183 15.94 -1.88 11.17
C ILE A 183 16.49 -3.25 11.53
N ARG A 184 17.01 -4.00 10.55
CA ARG A 184 17.63 -5.31 10.80
C ARG A 184 18.85 -5.19 11.70
N LEU A 185 19.68 -4.16 11.50
CA LEU A 185 20.85 -3.89 12.33
C LEU A 185 20.46 -3.54 13.76
N LEU A 186 19.46 -2.67 13.94
CA LEU A 186 18.93 -2.29 15.26
C LEU A 186 18.38 -3.52 16.01
N ARG A 187 17.57 -4.36 15.35
CA ARG A 187 17.07 -5.61 15.95
C ARG A 187 18.20 -6.55 16.36
N GLN A 188 19.27 -6.62 15.57
CA GLN A 188 20.45 -7.41 15.92
C GLN A 188 21.18 -6.83 17.13
N GLN A 189 21.31 -5.52 17.24
CA GLN A 189 21.89 -4.85 18.40
C GLN A 189 21.04 -5.08 19.66
N ASP A 190 19.72 -4.94 19.57
CA ASP A 190 18.82 -5.16 20.70
C ASP A 190 18.84 -6.62 21.16
N SER A 191 18.93 -7.57 20.22
CA SER A 191 19.13 -8.98 20.54
C SER A 191 20.44 -9.21 21.31
N LYS A 192 21.55 -8.61 20.85
CA LYS A 192 22.85 -8.69 21.54
C LYS A 192 22.78 -8.09 22.95
N LYS A 193 22.19 -6.91 23.10
CA LYS A 193 21.98 -6.27 24.42
C LYS A 193 21.10 -7.13 25.31
N GLY A 194 20.05 -7.75 24.78
CA GLY A 194 19.20 -8.67 25.53
C GLY A 194 19.92 -9.92 26.04
N VAL A 195 20.87 -10.46 25.26
CA VAL A 195 21.75 -11.55 25.71
C VAL A 195 22.70 -11.08 26.81
N GLU A 196 23.31 -9.90 26.65
CA GLU A 196 24.23 -9.32 27.64
C GLU A 196 23.52 -9.03 28.98
N ILE A 197 22.31 -8.46 28.94
CA ILE A 197 21.49 -8.22 30.13
C ILE A 197 21.18 -9.52 30.87
N ARG A 198 20.83 -10.60 30.15
CA ARG A 198 20.60 -11.91 30.78
C ARG A 198 21.87 -12.44 31.46
N SER A 199 23.01 -12.37 30.76
CA SER A 199 24.29 -12.79 31.33
C SER A 199 24.68 -12.00 32.59
N LEU A 200 24.43 -10.68 32.60
CA LEU A 200 24.67 -9.84 33.78
C LEU A 200 23.74 -10.20 34.93
N LYS A 201 22.45 -10.44 34.67
CA LYS A 201 21.50 -10.89 35.70
C LYS A 201 21.93 -12.20 36.34
N ASP A 202 22.36 -13.17 35.53
CA ASP A 202 22.83 -14.46 36.03
C ASP A 202 24.08 -14.28 36.91
N ARG A 203 25.02 -13.41 36.53
CA ARG A 203 26.21 -13.08 37.34
C ARG A 203 25.84 -12.40 38.66
N VAL A 204 24.90 -11.46 38.65
CA VAL A 204 24.44 -10.79 39.88
C VAL A 204 23.81 -11.81 40.83
N ALA A 205 22.94 -12.69 40.33
CA ALA A 205 22.32 -13.73 41.15
C ALA A 205 23.36 -14.70 41.77
N GLN A 206 24.41 -15.06 41.02
CA GLN A 206 25.52 -15.87 41.53
C GLN A 206 26.28 -15.16 42.66
N LEU A 207 26.55 -13.86 42.50
CA LEU A 207 27.26 -13.07 43.52
C LEU A 207 26.40 -12.89 44.78
N GLU A 208 25.10 -12.64 44.64
CA GLU A 208 24.17 -12.54 45.78
C GLU A 208 24.10 -13.87 46.57
N ASN A 209 24.02 -15.00 45.87
CA ASN A 209 24.01 -16.32 46.51
C ASN A 209 25.35 -16.63 47.21
N ALA A 210 26.48 -16.29 46.59
CA ALA A 210 27.80 -16.44 47.20
C ALA A 210 27.94 -15.57 48.48
N GLN A 211 27.43 -14.34 48.46
CA GLN A 211 27.44 -13.44 49.62
C GLN A 211 26.56 -13.95 50.76
N GLN A 212 25.38 -14.49 50.46
CA GLN A 212 24.50 -15.12 51.45
C GLN A 212 25.15 -16.34 52.10
N THR A 213 25.81 -17.18 51.28
CA THR A 213 26.52 -18.37 51.76
C THR A 213 27.70 -17.98 52.66
N ALA A 214 28.48 -16.97 52.29
CA ALA A 214 29.61 -16.47 53.09
C ALA A 214 29.18 -15.79 54.40
N SER A 215 27.98 -15.20 54.45
CA SER A 215 27.44 -14.57 55.68
C SER A 215 26.84 -15.58 56.66
N ALA A 216 26.59 -16.81 56.20
CA ALA A 216 26.04 -17.91 57.01
C ALA A 216 27.11 -18.84 57.60
N MET A 217 28.39 -18.63 57.24
CA MET A 217 29.56 -19.31 57.80
C MET A 217 30.20 -18.45 58.89
#